data_AF-D4CUX2-F1
#
_entry.id   AF-D4CUX2-F1
#
_cell.length_a   1.000
_cell.length_b   1.000
_cell.length_c   1.000
_cell.angle_alpha   90.00
_cell.angle_beta   90.00
_cell.angle_gamma   90.00
#
_symmetry.space_group_name_H-M   'P 1'
#
loop_
_entity.id
_entity.type
_entity.pdbx_description
1 polymer ?
#
loop_
_entity_poly.entity_id
_entity_poly.type
_entity_poly.pdbx_seq_one_letter_code
_entity_poly.pdbx_strand_id
1 'polypeptide(L)'
;MANSIQGARNIFDVLNNARKNNQEISKETLKELLLKLIPDEEIRNRLDGFIKGYRAEELFKEIFSLLPWIKVVTPLGQEQFPDTSKEEFQIPDYSVMFEDSQKLSQNILVEVKLVDKKEKLHLQKYKYEVLEKYSKETNIPLIFAIFWKDKLVWTLNSISSFYEKSSEFCISYNQAIKNDLSSIFGDYTYIFLNKIYRKSRYSTLKNIKNDYGHEHNSYGKTVYDAISIDDKIYEKIGFFDSPVLDSIFSFHEINHIDISQNEVELKEIAEKNIPVKLSTWIILYLEKISFYNKEEIFCHENIVVKEVFSIIDNIRVKCGGERFYIIPQIKAKDIDEIFKKQFYKTHVYDCFLENKNYNEKEGICLCWHNNTKNYDF
;
A
#
# COMPACT_ATOMS: atom_id res chain seq x y z
N MET A 1 -14.18 -1.78 35.19
CA MET A 1 -13.45 -3.07 34.96
C MET A 1 -12.52 -2.84 33.78
N ALA A 2 -11.36 -3.48 33.72
CA ALA A 2 -10.47 -3.33 32.56
C ALA A 2 -11.19 -3.78 31.29
N ASN A 3 -11.14 -2.97 30.24
CA ASN A 3 -11.79 -3.26 28.97
C ASN A 3 -11.03 -4.39 28.25
N SER A 4 -11.65 -5.57 28.11
CA SER A 4 -11.05 -6.76 27.47
C SER A 4 -10.58 -6.51 26.03
N ILE A 5 -11.18 -5.56 25.30
CA ILE A 5 -10.74 -5.15 23.95
C ILE A 5 -9.39 -4.42 24.02
N GLN A 6 -9.24 -3.51 24.99
CA GLN A 6 -7.96 -2.85 25.26
C GLN A 6 -6.91 -3.88 25.71
N GLY A 7 -7.33 -4.87 26.51
CA GLY A 7 -6.50 -6.03 26.85
C GLY A 7 -5.98 -6.75 25.60
N ALA A 8 -6.82 -7.00 24.61
CA ALA A 8 -6.43 -7.59 23.34
C ALA A 8 -5.43 -6.72 22.56
N ARG A 9 -5.59 -5.39 22.57
CA ARG A 9 -4.63 -4.47 21.95
C ARG A 9 -3.27 -4.52 22.66
N ASN A 10 -3.25 -4.48 23.98
CA ASN A 10 -2.01 -4.57 24.76
C ASN A 10 -1.27 -5.88 24.50
N ILE A 11 -1.99 -7.01 24.37
CA ILE A 11 -1.40 -8.30 23.99
C ILE A 11 -0.75 -8.22 22.60
N PHE A 12 -1.45 -7.63 21.63
CA PHE A 12 -0.90 -7.43 20.30
C PHE A 12 0.37 -6.58 20.33
N ASP A 13 0.36 -5.44 21.03
CA ASP A 13 1.51 -4.54 21.09
C ASP A 13 2.73 -5.23 21.71
N VAL A 14 2.55 -6.03 22.76
CA VAL A 14 3.61 -6.83 23.38
C VAL A 14 4.17 -7.86 22.39
N LEU A 15 3.31 -8.60 21.69
CA LEU A 15 3.74 -9.59 20.69
C LEU A 15 4.46 -8.94 19.50
N ASN A 16 3.93 -7.81 19.01
CA ASN A 16 4.49 -7.07 17.89
C ASN A 16 5.88 -6.51 18.23
N ASN A 17 6.03 -5.94 19.43
CA ASN A 17 7.32 -5.42 19.91
C ASN A 17 8.35 -6.53 20.11
N ALA A 18 7.96 -7.68 20.70
CA ALA A 18 8.86 -8.82 20.82
C ALA A 18 9.36 -9.26 19.44
N ARG A 19 8.45 -9.37 18.47
CA ARG A 19 8.78 -9.75 17.10
C ARG A 19 9.72 -8.75 16.41
N LYS A 20 9.47 -7.45 16.52
CA LYS A 20 10.34 -6.39 15.98
C LYS A 20 11.76 -6.46 16.55
N ASN A 21 11.90 -6.93 17.79
CA ASN A 21 13.18 -7.14 18.46
C ASN A 21 13.78 -8.55 18.25
N ASN A 22 13.22 -9.37 17.36
CA ASN A 22 13.62 -10.77 17.14
C ASN A 22 13.60 -11.61 18.44
N GLN A 23 12.61 -11.36 19.29
CA GLN A 23 12.36 -12.11 20.52
C GLN A 23 11.08 -12.92 20.41
N GLU A 24 11.05 -14.07 21.08
CA GLU A 24 9.87 -14.91 21.22
C GLU A 24 9.32 -14.83 22.64
N ILE A 25 7.99 -14.77 22.77
CA ILE A 25 7.31 -14.87 24.05
C ILE A 25 6.95 -16.33 24.30
N SER A 26 7.34 -16.86 25.47
CA SER A 26 7.01 -18.25 25.84
C SER A 26 5.50 -18.46 25.93
N LYS A 27 5.06 -19.70 25.69
CA LYS A 27 3.64 -20.07 25.74
C LYS A 27 3.06 -19.84 27.14
N GLU A 28 3.86 -20.09 28.17
CA GLU A 28 3.51 -19.90 29.57
C GLU A 28 3.27 -18.42 29.87
N THR A 29 4.20 -17.55 29.48
CA THR A 29 4.07 -16.10 29.67
C THR A 29 2.88 -15.54 28.90
N LEU A 30 2.68 -15.97 27.65
CA LEU A 30 1.52 -15.54 26.86
C LEU A 30 0.20 -15.96 27.52
N LYS A 31 0.10 -17.20 28.00
CA LYS A 31 -1.09 -17.69 28.70
C LYS A 31 -1.41 -16.85 29.94
N GLU A 32 -0.39 -16.50 30.73
CA GLU A 32 -0.57 -15.64 31.90
C GLU A 32 -1.05 -14.23 31.53
N LEU A 33 -0.45 -13.62 30.50
CA LEU A 33 -0.84 -12.29 30.03
C LEU A 33 -2.29 -12.28 29.55
N LEU A 34 -2.71 -13.31 28.79
CA LEU A 34 -4.08 -13.44 28.31
C LEU A 34 -5.10 -13.51 29.44
N LEU A 35 -4.84 -14.32 30.46
CA LEU A 35 -5.76 -14.46 31.61
C LEU A 35 -5.84 -13.18 32.46
N LYS A 36 -4.72 -12.43 32.57
CA LYS A 36 -4.66 -11.18 33.36
C LYS A 36 -5.28 -10.00 32.62
N LEU A 37 -5.07 -9.88 31.31
CA LEU A 37 -5.47 -8.70 30.54
C LEU A 37 -6.83 -8.85 29.86
N ILE A 38 -7.27 -10.09 29.58
CA ILE A 38 -8.54 -10.37 28.90
C ILE A 38 -9.31 -11.37 29.75
N PRO A 39 -9.98 -10.94 30.84
CA PRO A 39 -10.75 -11.84 31.71
C PRO A 39 -11.98 -12.43 31.01
N ASP A 40 -12.49 -11.76 29.98
CA ASP A 40 -13.62 -12.20 29.15
C ASP A 40 -13.22 -13.35 28.19
N GLU A 41 -13.89 -14.50 28.33
CA GLU A 41 -13.64 -15.68 27.53
C GLU A 41 -14.06 -15.54 26.06
N GLU A 42 -15.14 -14.81 25.77
CA GLU A 42 -15.61 -14.60 24.40
C GLU A 42 -14.60 -13.77 23.61
N ILE A 43 -14.01 -12.76 24.24
CA ILE A 43 -12.96 -11.95 23.62
C ILE A 43 -11.70 -12.78 23.41
N ARG A 44 -11.30 -13.63 24.37
CA ARG A 44 -10.17 -14.56 24.19
C ARG A 44 -10.39 -15.51 23.01
N ASN A 45 -11.60 -16.06 22.86
CA ASN A 45 -11.94 -16.96 21.75
C ASN A 45 -11.93 -16.26 20.38
N ARG A 46 -12.07 -14.93 20.35
CA ARG A 46 -12.05 -14.10 19.14
C ARG A 46 -10.73 -13.38 18.90
N LEU A 47 -9.72 -13.60 19.75
CA LEU A 47 -8.48 -12.83 19.77
C LEU A 47 -7.73 -12.87 18.43
N ASP A 48 -7.69 -14.01 17.74
CA ASP A 48 -7.04 -14.12 16.42
C ASP A 48 -7.63 -13.12 15.42
N GLY A 49 -8.95 -12.92 15.44
CA GLY A 49 -9.62 -11.92 14.60
C GLY A 49 -9.21 -10.49 14.94
N PHE A 50 -9.08 -10.16 16.22
CA PHE A 50 -8.60 -8.85 16.66
C PHE A 50 -7.14 -8.62 16.24
N ILE A 51 -6.26 -9.60 16.48
CA ILE A 51 -4.84 -9.54 16.10
C ILE A 51 -4.69 -9.32 14.59
N LYS A 52 -5.47 -9.99 13.76
CA LYS A 52 -5.48 -9.75 12.31
C LYS A 52 -5.86 -8.32 11.94
N GLY A 53 -6.86 -7.75 12.61
CA GLY A 53 -7.24 -6.34 12.46
C GLY A 53 -6.09 -5.40 12.82
N TYR A 54 -5.50 -5.58 14.01
CA TYR A 54 -4.40 -4.75 14.48
C TYR A 54 -3.14 -4.85 13.61
N ARG A 55 -2.87 -6.02 13.02
CA ARG A 55 -1.80 -6.18 12.02
C ARG A 55 -2.04 -5.37 10.76
N ALA A 56 -3.29 -5.30 10.28
CA ALA A 56 -3.64 -4.47 9.14
C ALA A 56 -3.49 -2.97 9.46
N GLU A 57 -3.89 -2.56 10.68
CA GLU A 57 -3.63 -1.20 11.16
C GLU A 57 -2.14 -0.87 11.21
N GLU A 58 -1.31 -1.80 11.68
CA GLU A 58 0.14 -1.59 11.76
C GLU A 58 0.78 -1.52 10.36
N LEU A 59 0.35 -2.39 9.45
CA LEU A 59 0.76 -2.35 8.04
C LEU A 59 0.35 -1.04 7.37
N PHE A 60 -0.85 -0.51 7.65
CA PHE A 60 -1.29 0.79 7.11
C PHE A 60 -0.28 1.88 7.48
N LYS A 61 0.05 1.98 8.77
CA LYS A 61 1.04 2.96 9.25
C LYS A 61 2.39 2.76 8.58
N GLU A 62 2.89 1.53 8.49
CA GLU A 62 4.19 1.22 7.90
C GLU A 62 4.26 1.57 6.41
N ILE A 63 3.23 1.28 5.63
CA ILE A 63 3.21 1.55 4.18
C ILE A 63 2.90 3.01 3.87
N PHE A 64 1.87 3.59 4.50
CA PHE A 64 1.45 4.95 4.18
C PHE A 64 2.46 6.01 4.66
N SER A 65 3.24 5.72 5.70
CA SER A 65 4.34 6.61 6.13
C SER A 65 5.47 6.73 5.09
N LEU A 66 5.51 5.84 4.08
CA LEU A 66 6.50 5.85 3.00
C LEU A 66 6.03 6.67 1.78
N LEU A 67 4.77 7.13 1.77
CA LEU A 67 4.21 7.87 0.65
C LEU A 67 4.68 9.33 0.66
N PRO A 68 4.92 9.93 -0.52
CA PRO A 68 5.69 11.17 -0.65
C PRO A 68 5.01 12.42 -0.07
N TRP A 69 3.70 12.39 0.17
CA TRP A 69 2.97 13.55 0.70
C TRP A 69 2.57 13.38 2.16
N ILE A 70 2.74 12.19 2.74
CA ILE A 70 2.45 11.97 4.14
C ILE A 70 3.53 12.64 4.99
N LYS A 71 3.09 13.49 5.91
CA LYS A 71 3.98 14.12 6.92
C LYS A 71 4.02 13.27 8.19
N VAL A 72 2.85 12.83 8.66
CA VAL A 72 2.72 12.08 9.91
C VAL A 72 1.48 11.16 9.84
N VAL A 73 1.64 9.92 10.29
CA VAL A 73 0.53 9.02 10.65
C VAL A 73 0.50 8.89 12.16
N THR A 74 -0.52 9.44 12.82
CA THR A 74 -0.64 9.45 14.28
C THR A 74 -1.69 8.43 14.73
N PRO A 75 -1.33 7.37 15.47
CA PRO A 75 -2.31 6.48 16.08
C PRO A 75 -3.13 7.26 17.10
N LEU A 76 -4.45 7.12 17.05
CA LEU A 76 -5.33 7.76 18.02
C LEU A 76 -5.63 6.80 19.18
N GLY A 77 -5.60 7.32 20.40
CA GLY A 77 -5.96 6.55 21.58
C GLY A 77 -7.45 6.23 21.57
N GLN A 78 -7.81 4.95 21.47
CA GLN A 78 -9.21 4.49 21.54
C GLN A 78 -9.73 4.36 22.99
N GLU A 79 -8.89 4.70 23.97
CA GLU A 79 -9.30 4.92 25.35
C GLU A 79 -10.09 6.23 25.43
N GLN A 80 -11.34 6.15 25.88
CA GLN A 80 -12.25 7.29 25.95
C GLN A 80 -12.81 7.36 27.36
N PHE A 81 -12.87 8.57 27.92
CA PHE A 81 -13.42 8.85 29.24
C PHE A 81 -14.44 9.99 29.15
N PRO A 82 -15.60 9.88 29.81
CA PRO A 82 -16.09 8.71 30.57
C PRO A 82 -16.38 7.50 29.65
N ASP A 83 -16.35 6.28 30.19
CA ASP A 83 -16.54 5.05 29.41
C ASP A 83 -17.84 5.03 28.58
N THR A 84 -18.87 5.72 29.06
CA THR A 84 -20.17 5.85 28.37
C THR A 84 -20.08 6.64 27.06
N SER A 85 -19.03 7.44 26.84
CA SER A 85 -18.88 8.20 25.59
C SER A 85 -18.72 7.31 24.37
N LYS A 86 -18.33 6.04 24.53
CA LYS A 86 -18.20 5.07 23.43
C LYS A 86 -19.52 4.71 22.76
N GLU A 87 -20.64 4.95 23.45
CA GLU A 87 -21.98 4.76 22.90
C GLU A 87 -22.34 5.85 21.89
N GLU A 88 -21.71 7.02 22.00
CA GLU A 88 -22.00 8.20 21.20
C GLU A 88 -20.89 8.49 20.18
N PHE A 89 -19.64 8.23 20.55
CA PHE A 89 -18.45 8.53 19.76
C PHE A 89 -17.52 7.33 19.70
N GLN A 90 -17.02 7.04 18.51
CA GLN A 90 -15.86 6.17 18.35
C GLN A 90 -14.72 6.98 17.74
N ILE A 91 -13.53 6.86 18.33
CA ILE A 91 -12.31 7.47 17.80
C ILE A 91 -11.77 6.57 16.67
N PRO A 92 -11.53 7.10 15.46
CA PRO A 92 -10.91 6.35 14.37
C PRO A 92 -9.50 5.87 14.70
N ASP A 93 -8.97 4.89 13.97
CA ASP A 93 -7.64 4.33 14.25
C ASP A 93 -6.49 5.36 14.14
N TYR A 94 -6.54 6.25 13.15
CA TYR A 94 -5.46 7.21 12.86
C TYR A 94 -5.94 8.62 12.52
N SER A 95 -5.08 9.60 12.79
CA SER A 95 -5.09 10.92 12.14
C SER A 95 -3.89 11.00 11.21
N VAL A 96 -4.12 11.36 9.95
CA VAL A 96 -3.08 11.43 8.92
C VAL A 96 -2.91 12.85 8.44
N MET A 97 -1.71 13.40 8.69
CA MET A 97 -1.30 14.71 8.21
C MET A 97 -0.51 14.56 6.91
N PHE A 98 -0.88 15.34 5.90
CA PHE A 98 -0.25 15.29 4.58
C PHE A 98 -0.10 16.68 3.97
N GLU A 99 0.76 16.79 2.97
CA GLU A 99 1.01 18.03 2.22
C GLU A 99 0.13 18.11 0.97
N ASP A 100 -0.64 19.20 0.86
CA ASP A 100 -1.41 19.47 -0.35
C ASP A 100 -0.58 20.03 -1.51
N SER A 101 -1.21 20.15 -2.68
CA SER A 101 -0.60 20.73 -3.88
C SER A 101 -0.10 22.17 -3.70
N GLN A 102 -0.56 22.88 -2.66
CA GLN A 102 -0.15 24.25 -2.31
C GLN A 102 0.85 24.27 -1.15
N LYS A 103 1.41 23.12 -0.76
CA LYS A 103 2.39 22.96 0.33
C LYS A 103 1.83 23.23 1.72
N LEU A 104 0.51 23.24 1.88
CA LEU A 104 -0.15 23.39 3.17
C LEU A 104 -0.40 22.02 3.80
N SER A 105 -0.38 21.98 5.13
CA SER A 105 -0.69 20.75 5.87
C SER A 105 -2.21 20.55 5.95
N GLN A 106 -2.67 19.39 5.49
CA GLN A 106 -4.03 18.91 5.62
C GLN A 106 -4.08 17.76 6.62
N ASN A 107 -5.27 17.49 7.17
CA ASN A 107 -5.50 16.38 8.09
C ASN A 107 -6.79 15.64 7.75
N ILE A 108 -6.77 14.31 7.89
CA ILE A 108 -7.88 13.38 7.68
C ILE A 108 -7.86 12.30 8.77
N LEU A 109 -9.04 11.90 9.23
CA LEU A 109 -9.22 10.75 10.11
C LEU A 109 -9.33 9.48 9.26
N VAL A 110 -8.64 8.42 9.67
CA VAL A 110 -8.61 7.15 8.96
C VAL A 110 -9.05 6.02 9.87
N GLU A 111 -10.06 5.27 9.43
CA GLU A 111 -10.47 4.00 10.01
C GLU A 111 -9.98 2.85 9.12
N VAL A 112 -9.22 1.91 9.69
CA VAL A 112 -8.62 0.79 8.95
C VAL A 112 -9.53 -0.43 9.00
N LYS A 113 -9.61 -1.14 7.88
CA LYS A 113 -10.41 -2.36 7.73
C LYS A 113 -9.62 -3.41 6.95
N LEU A 114 -9.68 -4.65 7.42
CA LEU A 114 -9.11 -5.81 6.74
C LEU A 114 -10.21 -6.60 6.02
N VAL A 115 -9.94 -6.95 4.76
CA VAL A 115 -10.73 -7.92 3.99
C VAL A 115 -9.81 -9.10 3.65
N ASP A 116 -10.08 -10.25 4.28
CA ASP A 116 -9.32 -11.50 4.12
C ASP A 116 -10.24 -12.56 3.49
N LYS A 117 -9.92 -13.06 2.29
CA LYS A 117 -10.66 -14.10 1.54
C LYS A 117 -12.14 -13.77 1.24
N LYS A 118 -12.51 -12.50 1.27
CA LYS A 118 -13.86 -12.01 0.97
C LYS A 118 -13.84 -11.06 -0.22
N GLU A 119 -14.94 -11.03 -0.96
CA GLU A 119 -15.12 -10.10 -2.09
C GLU A 119 -15.58 -8.71 -1.68
N LYS A 120 -16.15 -8.59 -0.46
CA LYS A 120 -16.82 -7.38 0.03
C LYS A 120 -16.49 -7.10 1.49
N LEU A 121 -16.40 -5.82 1.81
CA LEU A 121 -16.44 -5.32 3.19
C LEU A 121 -17.90 -4.99 3.55
N HIS A 122 -18.27 -5.33 4.79
CA HIS A 122 -19.56 -5.00 5.38
C HIS A 122 -19.33 -4.17 6.64
N LEU A 123 -19.88 -2.97 6.69
CA LEU A 123 -19.78 -2.03 7.81
C LEU A 123 -21.18 -1.80 8.38
N GLN A 124 -21.39 -2.13 9.65
CA GLN A 124 -22.68 -1.89 10.30
C GLN A 124 -22.94 -0.39 10.44
N LYS A 125 -24.18 0.05 10.17
CA LYS A 125 -24.54 1.48 10.20
C LYS A 125 -24.24 2.14 11.54
N TYR A 126 -24.63 1.50 12.65
CA TYR A 126 -24.39 2.03 13.99
C TYR A 126 -22.89 2.28 14.28
N LYS A 127 -21.98 1.47 13.69
CA LYS A 127 -20.52 1.68 13.83
C LYS A 127 -20.04 2.90 13.03
N TYR A 128 -20.61 3.11 11.85
CA TYR A 128 -20.34 4.29 11.05
C TYR A 128 -20.84 5.56 11.77
N GLU A 129 -22.06 5.54 12.30
CA GLU A 129 -22.70 6.70 12.92
C GLU A 129 -21.88 7.29 14.07
N VAL A 130 -21.32 6.44 14.95
CA VAL A 130 -20.47 6.90 16.06
C VAL A 130 -19.10 7.44 15.61
N LEU A 131 -18.54 6.93 14.50
CA LEU A 131 -17.31 7.45 13.89
C LEU A 131 -17.58 8.79 13.16
N GLU A 132 -18.68 8.86 12.42
CA GLU A 132 -19.10 10.06 11.71
C GLU A 132 -19.37 11.21 12.68
N LYS A 133 -20.00 10.92 13.81
CA LYS A 133 -20.24 11.93 14.84
C LYS A 133 -18.94 12.52 15.38
N TYR A 134 -17.93 11.70 15.65
CA TYR A 134 -16.61 12.18 16.05
C TYR A 134 -15.94 13.05 14.96
N SER A 135 -16.03 12.63 13.71
CA SER A 135 -15.54 13.41 12.55
C SER A 135 -16.22 14.78 12.43
N LYS A 136 -17.54 14.86 12.65
CA LYS A 136 -18.31 16.11 12.62
C LYS A 136 -17.93 17.04 13.77
N GLU A 137 -17.82 16.54 15.00
CA GLU A 137 -17.43 17.36 16.17
C GLU A 137 -16.00 17.90 16.06
N THR A 138 -15.08 17.12 15.47
CA THR A 138 -13.69 17.54 15.27
C THR A 138 -13.49 18.36 13.99
N ASN A 139 -14.49 18.43 13.11
CA ASN A 139 -14.41 19.05 11.78
C ASN A 139 -13.24 18.52 10.94
N ILE A 140 -12.94 17.21 11.06
CA ILE A 140 -11.91 16.52 10.28
C ILE A 140 -12.60 15.39 9.50
N PRO A 141 -12.51 15.34 8.16
CA PRO A 141 -13.15 14.29 7.36
C PRO A 141 -12.67 12.88 7.72
N LEU A 142 -13.58 11.92 7.66
CA LEU A 142 -13.34 10.50 7.89
C LEU A 142 -13.20 9.75 6.56
N ILE A 143 -12.23 8.84 6.48
CA ILE A 143 -12.07 7.91 5.37
C ILE A 143 -11.79 6.49 5.85
N PHE A 144 -12.18 5.49 5.07
CA PHE A 144 -11.91 4.09 5.35
C PHE A 144 -10.72 3.59 4.53
N ALA A 145 -9.64 3.18 5.20
CA ALA A 145 -8.52 2.47 4.60
C ALA A 145 -8.80 0.97 4.59
N ILE A 146 -8.98 0.38 3.42
CA ILE A 146 -9.37 -1.03 3.27
C ILE A 146 -8.19 -1.80 2.68
N PHE A 147 -7.69 -2.78 3.42
CA PHE A 147 -6.69 -3.72 2.91
C PHE A 147 -7.35 -4.97 2.33
N TRP A 148 -7.19 -5.16 1.04
CA TRP A 148 -7.65 -6.35 0.31
C TRP A 148 -6.53 -7.39 0.30
N LYS A 149 -6.44 -8.19 1.36
CA LYS A 149 -5.27 -9.06 1.66
C LYS A 149 -4.88 -9.96 0.49
N ASP A 150 -5.84 -10.61 -0.16
CA ASP A 150 -5.56 -11.55 -1.24
C ASP A 150 -4.87 -10.88 -2.43
N LYS A 151 -5.16 -9.59 -2.63
CA LYS A 151 -4.69 -8.77 -3.75
C LYS A 151 -3.52 -7.87 -3.39
N LEU A 152 -3.19 -7.74 -2.10
CA LEU A 152 -2.16 -6.84 -1.57
C LEU A 152 -2.38 -5.38 -2.01
N VAL A 153 -3.65 -4.96 -2.04
CA VAL A 153 -4.04 -3.60 -2.44
C VAL A 153 -4.68 -2.87 -1.27
N TRP A 154 -4.27 -1.63 -1.08
CA TRP A 154 -4.96 -0.66 -0.25
C TRP A 154 -5.90 0.19 -1.11
N THR A 155 -7.11 0.43 -0.61
CA THR A 155 -8.00 1.48 -1.13
C THR A 155 -8.41 2.41 -0.01
N LEU A 156 -8.62 3.68 -0.33
CA LEU A 156 -9.12 4.69 0.59
C LEU A 156 -10.48 5.18 0.08
N ASN A 157 -11.54 4.94 0.84
CA ASN A 157 -12.89 5.18 0.36
C ASN A 157 -13.70 5.96 1.39
N SER A 158 -14.43 6.96 0.91
CA SER A 158 -15.47 7.61 1.73
C SER A 158 -16.72 6.75 1.79
N ILE A 159 -17.58 6.98 2.79
CA ILE A 159 -18.82 6.22 2.97
C ILE A 159 -19.73 6.28 1.74
N SER A 160 -19.72 7.42 1.02
CA SER A 160 -20.50 7.59 -0.23
C SER A 160 -20.10 6.63 -1.35
N SER A 161 -18.95 5.94 -1.22
CA SER A 161 -18.55 4.88 -2.16
C SER A 161 -19.19 3.53 -1.86
N PHE A 162 -19.85 3.37 -0.71
CA PHE A 162 -20.48 2.14 -0.27
C PHE A 162 -21.93 2.07 -0.75
N TYR A 163 -22.39 0.86 -1.07
CA TYR A 163 -23.79 0.56 -1.26
C TYR A 163 -24.49 0.50 0.10
N GLU A 164 -25.53 1.29 0.27
CA GLU A 164 -26.34 1.28 1.48
C GLU A 164 -27.36 0.12 1.44
N LYS A 165 -27.46 -0.61 2.55
CA LYS A 165 -28.53 -1.57 2.84
C LYS A 165 -29.26 -1.17 4.12
N SER A 166 -30.26 -1.95 4.53
CA SER A 166 -31.08 -1.64 5.70
C SER A 166 -30.26 -1.40 6.98
N SER A 167 -29.31 -2.29 7.31
CA SER A 167 -28.51 -2.22 8.55
C SER A 167 -27.00 -2.05 8.34
N GLU A 168 -26.54 -2.04 7.09
CA GLU A 168 -25.11 -2.03 6.77
C GLU A 168 -24.79 -1.21 5.51
N PHE A 169 -23.56 -0.71 5.45
CA PHE A 169 -22.90 -0.23 4.24
C PHE A 169 -22.00 -1.35 3.70
N CYS A 170 -21.96 -1.52 2.38
CA CYS A 170 -21.20 -2.58 1.74
C CYS A 170 -20.40 -2.06 0.56
N ILE A 171 -19.14 -2.48 0.43
CA ILE A 171 -18.30 -2.12 -0.72
C ILE A 171 -17.57 -3.35 -1.24
N SER A 172 -17.56 -3.54 -2.57
CA SER A 172 -16.77 -4.57 -3.24
C SER A 172 -15.41 -4.02 -3.66
N TYR A 173 -14.45 -4.92 -3.90
CA TYR A 173 -13.12 -4.52 -4.39
C TYR A 173 -13.18 -3.63 -5.64
N ASN A 174 -13.99 -4.02 -6.64
CA ASN A 174 -14.12 -3.26 -7.88
C ASN A 174 -14.70 -1.86 -7.64
N GLN A 175 -15.66 -1.73 -6.74
CA GLN A 175 -16.23 -0.44 -6.36
C GLN A 175 -15.19 0.43 -5.63
N ALA A 176 -14.42 -0.20 -4.74
CA ALA A 176 -13.41 0.45 -3.93
C ALA A 176 -12.28 1.05 -4.78
N ILE A 177 -11.78 0.31 -5.77
CA ILE A 177 -10.73 0.84 -6.67
C ILE A 177 -11.24 1.99 -7.54
N LYS A 178 -12.47 1.89 -8.07
CA LYS A 178 -13.06 2.94 -8.92
C LYS A 178 -13.29 4.27 -8.22
N ASN A 179 -13.33 4.25 -6.89
CA ASN A 179 -13.57 5.42 -6.04
C ASN A 179 -12.49 5.56 -4.98
N ASP A 180 -11.29 5.08 -5.29
CA ASP A 180 -10.14 5.18 -4.42
C ASP A 180 -9.64 6.62 -4.36
N LEU A 181 -9.47 7.12 -3.14
CA LEU A 181 -9.00 8.47 -2.83
C LEU A 181 -7.53 8.46 -2.39
N SER A 182 -6.84 7.32 -2.40
CA SER A 182 -5.46 7.21 -1.93
C SER A 182 -4.46 8.12 -2.65
N SER A 183 -4.79 8.58 -3.85
CA SER A 183 -4.05 9.63 -4.55
C SER A 183 -3.90 10.91 -3.73
N ILE A 184 -4.78 11.21 -2.74
CA ILE A 184 -4.60 12.37 -1.84
C ILE A 184 -3.34 12.27 -0.97
N PHE A 185 -2.83 11.06 -0.73
CA PHE A 185 -1.62 10.80 0.06
C PHE A 185 -0.38 10.61 -0.82
N GLY A 186 -0.50 10.76 -2.14
CA GLY A 186 0.60 10.54 -3.07
C GLY A 186 0.78 9.07 -3.46
N ASP A 187 -0.25 8.25 -3.25
CA ASP A 187 -0.30 6.89 -3.78
C ASP A 187 -0.57 6.92 -5.29
N TYR A 188 0.50 7.12 -6.06
CA TYR A 188 0.44 7.24 -7.51
C TYR A 188 0.11 5.90 -8.16
N THR A 189 -0.59 5.94 -9.29
CA THR A 189 -0.69 4.82 -10.21
C THR A 189 0.38 4.99 -11.28
N TYR A 190 1.33 4.06 -11.37
CA TYR A 190 2.33 4.05 -12.42
C TYR A 190 1.86 3.26 -13.63
N ILE A 191 2.11 3.80 -14.82
CA ILE A 191 1.87 3.13 -16.10
C ILE A 191 3.14 3.17 -16.94
N PHE A 192 3.51 2.02 -17.50
CA PHE A 192 4.66 1.85 -18.38
C PHE A 192 4.17 1.70 -19.81
N LEU A 193 4.35 2.74 -20.62
CA LEU A 193 3.86 2.79 -22.00
C LEU A 193 4.84 2.17 -23.00
N ASN A 194 6.12 2.16 -22.65
CA ASN A 194 7.19 1.60 -23.47
C ASN A 194 7.44 0.13 -23.13
N LYS A 195 8.00 -0.61 -24.08
CA LYS A 195 8.61 -1.91 -23.78
C LYS A 195 9.87 -1.67 -22.94
N ILE A 196 10.16 -2.61 -22.05
CA ILE A 196 11.38 -2.56 -21.23
C ILE A 196 12.23 -3.75 -21.61
N TYR A 197 13.48 -3.48 -21.93
CA TYR A 197 14.50 -4.48 -22.24
C TYR A 197 15.41 -4.62 -21.05
N ARG A 198 15.73 -5.86 -20.69
CA ARG A 198 16.73 -6.17 -19.67
C ARG A 198 17.88 -6.92 -20.33
N LYS A 199 19.11 -6.57 -19.96
CA LYS A 199 20.32 -7.25 -20.38
C LYS A 199 21.08 -7.68 -19.13
N SER A 200 21.23 -8.98 -18.99
CA SER A 200 21.88 -9.61 -17.85
C SER A 200 23.07 -10.43 -18.34
N ARG A 201 24.17 -10.43 -17.59
CA ARG A 201 25.24 -11.41 -17.81
C ARG A 201 25.39 -12.28 -16.59
N TYR A 202 25.55 -13.57 -16.82
CA TYR A 202 25.65 -14.60 -15.79
C TYR A 202 26.95 -15.37 -15.92
N SER A 203 27.42 -15.93 -14.81
CA SER A 203 28.58 -16.81 -14.81
C SER A 203 28.45 -17.99 -13.85
N THR A 204 28.96 -19.14 -14.30
CA THR A 204 29.02 -20.38 -13.52
C THR A 204 30.23 -20.47 -12.59
N LEU A 205 31.16 -19.49 -12.65
CA LEU A 205 32.34 -19.48 -11.78
C LEU A 205 31.95 -19.20 -10.32
N LYS A 206 32.41 -20.05 -9.41
CA LYS A 206 32.04 -20.00 -7.98
C LYS A 206 32.60 -18.78 -7.24
N ASN A 207 33.79 -18.29 -7.63
CA ASN A 207 34.57 -17.30 -6.88
C ASN A 207 34.53 -15.89 -7.47
N ILE A 208 33.44 -15.50 -8.13
CA ILE A 208 33.28 -14.13 -8.60
C ILE A 208 32.85 -13.23 -7.44
N LYS A 209 33.58 -12.12 -7.24
CA LYS A 209 33.08 -10.99 -6.46
C LYS A 209 32.12 -10.20 -7.35
N ASN A 210 30.85 -10.13 -6.94
CA ASN A 210 29.85 -9.33 -7.62
C ASN A 210 29.04 -8.53 -6.59
N ASP A 211 28.43 -7.45 -7.08
CA ASP A 211 27.53 -6.61 -6.28
C ASP A 211 26.08 -7.12 -6.33
N TYR A 212 25.85 -8.28 -6.95
CA TYR A 212 24.53 -8.87 -7.18
C TYR A 212 24.38 -10.14 -6.35
N GLY A 213 23.32 -10.23 -5.54
CA GLY A 213 23.01 -11.40 -4.72
C GLY A 213 21.88 -12.27 -5.27
N HIS A 214 21.55 -12.13 -6.55
CA HIS A 214 20.61 -13.02 -7.26
C HIS A 214 21.34 -13.80 -8.37
N GLU A 215 20.82 -14.99 -8.68
CA GLU A 215 21.37 -15.90 -9.68
C GLU A 215 20.28 -16.42 -10.61
N HIS A 216 20.68 -16.79 -11.82
CA HIS A 216 19.81 -17.48 -12.77
C HIS A 216 19.94 -18.98 -12.59
N ASN A 217 18.81 -19.68 -12.47
CA ASN A 217 18.77 -21.13 -12.23
C ASN A 217 19.60 -21.94 -13.24
N SER A 218 19.65 -21.48 -14.50
CA SER A 218 20.37 -22.17 -15.57
C SER A 218 21.76 -21.61 -15.88
N TYR A 219 22.04 -20.34 -15.54
CA TYR A 219 23.25 -19.63 -16.01
C TYR A 219 24.19 -19.18 -14.88
N GLY A 220 23.79 -19.37 -13.62
CA GLY A 220 24.60 -19.08 -12.45
C GLY A 220 24.50 -17.62 -11.99
N LYS A 221 25.59 -17.13 -11.37
CA LYS A 221 25.60 -15.85 -10.65
C LYS A 221 25.51 -14.66 -11.60
N THR A 222 24.72 -13.66 -11.25
CA THR A 222 24.63 -12.41 -12.02
C THR A 222 25.90 -11.58 -11.85
N VAL A 223 26.51 -11.14 -12.95
CA VAL A 223 27.71 -10.30 -12.95
C VAL A 223 27.48 -8.92 -13.55
N TYR A 224 26.38 -8.76 -14.29
CA TYR A 224 25.94 -7.50 -14.88
C TYR A 224 24.44 -7.52 -15.06
N ASP A 225 23.79 -6.40 -14.80
CA ASP A 225 22.36 -6.23 -15.01
C ASP A 225 22.07 -4.78 -15.40
N ALA A 226 21.27 -4.58 -16.44
CA ALA A 226 20.92 -3.28 -16.98
C ALA A 226 19.58 -3.29 -17.70
N ILE A 227 18.93 -2.13 -17.75
CA ILE A 227 17.65 -1.94 -18.43
C ILE A 227 17.71 -0.86 -19.51
N SER A 228 16.80 -0.95 -20.46
CA SER A 228 16.65 0.01 -21.57
C SER A 228 15.18 0.13 -21.98
N ILE A 229 14.76 1.31 -22.42
CA ILE A 229 13.43 1.56 -23.01
C ILE A 229 13.45 1.63 -24.54
N ASP A 230 14.64 1.69 -25.14
CA ASP A 230 14.84 1.88 -26.59
C ASP A 230 15.69 0.78 -27.25
N ASP A 231 16.14 -0.19 -26.44
CA ASP A 231 17.00 -1.30 -26.83
C ASP A 231 18.38 -0.89 -27.37
N LYS A 232 18.81 0.34 -27.05
CA LYS A 232 20.09 0.90 -27.52
C LYS A 232 20.95 1.33 -26.35
N ILE A 233 20.38 2.12 -25.43
CA ILE A 233 21.09 2.64 -24.27
C ILE A 233 20.67 1.83 -23.06
N TYR A 234 21.64 1.13 -22.46
CA TYR A 234 21.43 0.31 -21.27
C TYR A 234 21.99 0.99 -20.03
N GLU A 235 21.12 1.22 -19.05
CA GLU A 235 21.48 1.76 -17.76
C GLU A 235 21.67 0.63 -16.75
N LYS A 236 22.86 0.59 -16.12
CA LYS A 236 23.17 -0.41 -15.09
C LYS A 236 22.21 -0.25 -13.90
N ILE A 237 21.75 -1.39 -13.40
CA ILE A 237 20.97 -1.49 -12.17
C ILE A 237 21.73 -2.25 -11.10
N GLY A 238 21.41 -1.95 -9.84
CA GLY A 238 22.06 -2.51 -8.66
C GLY A 238 21.30 -3.67 -8.01
N PHE A 239 21.82 -4.12 -6.87
CA PHE A 239 21.24 -5.21 -6.08
C PHE A 239 19.77 -5.02 -5.74
N PHE A 240 19.41 -3.84 -5.22
CA PHE A 240 18.06 -3.52 -4.76
C PHE A 240 17.10 -3.16 -5.89
N ASP A 241 17.62 -2.92 -7.10
CA ASP A 241 16.86 -2.48 -8.26
C ASP A 241 16.21 -3.65 -9.00
N SER A 242 16.92 -4.78 -9.16
CA SER A 242 16.38 -5.97 -9.84
C SER A 242 15.10 -6.48 -9.19
N PRO A 243 15.01 -6.64 -7.85
CA PRO A 243 13.77 -7.09 -7.21
C PRO A 243 12.60 -6.11 -7.39
N VAL A 244 12.86 -4.81 -7.61
CA VAL A 244 11.80 -3.84 -7.96
C VAL A 244 11.17 -4.23 -9.28
N LEU A 245 12.00 -4.54 -10.28
CA LEU A 245 11.51 -4.97 -11.59
C LEU A 245 10.76 -6.29 -11.49
N ASP A 246 11.37 -7.28 -10.84
CA ASP A 246 10.86 -8.66 -10.74
C ASP A 246 9.62 -8.79 -9.83
N SER A 247 9.18 -7.70 -9.20
CA SER A 247 7.96 -7.64 -8.41
C SER A 247 6.72 -7.31 -9.25
N ILE A 248 6.88 -6.72 -10.44
CA ILE A 248 5.75 -6.31 -11.28
C ILE A 248 5.91 -6.65 -12.77
N PHE A 249 7.14 -6.80 -13.29
CA PHE A 249 7.40 -7.15 -14.68
C PHE A 249 7.59 -8.65 -14.84
N SER A 250 6.99 -9.20 -15.88
CA SER A 250 7.30 -10.54 -16.38
C SER A 250 8.19 -10.39 -17.61
N PHE A 251 9.47 -10.71 -17.45
CA PHE A 251 10.44 -10.67 -18.54
C PHE A 251 10.44 -11.99 -19.31
N HIS A 252 10.58 -11.90 -20.62
CA HIS A 252 10.70 -13.03 -21.53
C HIS A 252 11.99 -12.93 -22.32
N GLU A 253 12.75 -14.02 -22.37
CA GLU A 253 13.96 -14.11 -23.19
C GLU A 253 13.65 -13.86 -24.67
N ILE A 254 14.47 -13.00 -25.29
CA ILE A 254 14.43 -12.75 -26.73
C ILE A 254 15.76 -13.07 -27.43
N ASN A 255 16.84 -13.16 -26.66
CA ASN A 255 18.15 -13.54 -27.19
C ASN A 255 19.06 -14.04 -26.06
N HIS A 256 19.90 -15.03 -26.36
CA HIS A 256 21.02 -15.45 -25.52
C HIS A 256 22.30 -15.56 -26.34
N ILE A 257 23.43 -15.23 -25.72
CA ILE A 257 24.76 -15.31 -26.33
C ILE A 257 25.72 -15.95 -25.34
N ASP A 258 26.33 -17.06 -25.72
CA ASP A 258 27.46 -17.63 -24.99
C ASP A 258 28.70 -16.75 -25.25
N ILE A 259 29.10 -15.96 -24.25
CA ILE A 259 30.31 -15.12 -24.33
C ILE A 259 31.56 -16.01 -24.21
N SER A 260 31.49 -17.01 -23.33
CA SER A 260 32.55 -17.99 -23.09
C SER A 260 31.97 -19.29 -22.53
N GLN A 261 32.81 -20.28 -22.27
CA GLN A 261 32.39 -21.53 -21.61
C GLN A 261 31.70 -21.31 -20.25
N ASN A 262 31.94 -20.18 -19.58
CA ASN A 262 31.42 -19.92 -18.24
C ASN A 262 30.62 -18.61 -18.15
N GLU A 263 30.32 -17.95 -19.27
CA GLU A 263 29.60 -16.68 -19.26
C GLU A 263 28.56 -16.61 -20.37
N VAL A 264 27.35 -16.18 -20.00
CA VAL A 264 26.21 -16.02 -20.90
C VAL A 264 25.67 -14.59 -20.76
N GLU A 265 25.40 -13.93 -21.89
CA GLU A 265 24.56 -12.73 -21.94
C GLU A 265 23.13 -13.13 -22.30
N LEU A 266 22.18 -12.74 -21.48
CA LEU A 266 20.76 -12.90 -21.71
C LEU A 266 20.14 -11.53 -21.98
N LYS A 267 19.26 -11.47 -22.96
CA LYS A 267 18.44 -10.31 -23.24
C LYS A 267 16.98 -10.69 -23.18
N GLU A 268 16.23 -9.92 -22.41
CA GLU A 268 14.84 -10.17 -22.11
C GLU A 268 14.00 -8.92 -22.38
N ILE A 269 12.70 -9.12 -22.57
CA ILE A 269 11.73 -8.06 -22.78
C ILE A 269 10.52 -8.23 -21.87
N ALA A 270 10.06 -7.13 -21.28
CA ALA A 270 8.74 -7.02 -20.67
C ALA A 270 7.87 -6.13 -21.56
N GLU A 271 6.76 -6.67 -22.03
CA GLU A 271 5.76 -5.90 -22.77
C GLU A 271 4.78 -5.21 -21.82
N LYS A 272 4.20 -4.08 -22.29
CA LYS A 272 3.10 -3.30 -21.70
C LYS A 272 2.57 -3.84 -20.37
N ASN A 273 2.90 -3.15 -19.29
CA ASN A 273 2.50 -3.58 -17.96
C ASN A 273 1.21 -2.94 -17.46
N ILE A 274 0.55 -3.67 -16.56
CA ILE A 274 -0.69 -3.29 -15.89
C ILE A 274 -0.42 -2.06 -15.00
N PRO A 275 -1.39 -1.12 -14.87
CA PRO A 275 -1.27 -0.03 -13.91
C PRO A 275 -0.99 -0.55 -12.49
N VAL A 276 0.03 0.00 -11.82
CA VAL A 276 0.40 -0.41 -10.46
C VAL A 276 0.40 0.76 -9.52
N LYS A 277 -0.31 0.63 -8.40
CA LYS A 277 -0.30 1.63 -7.32
C LYS A 277 1.02 1.59 -6.56
N LEU A 278 1.53 2.74 -6.14
CA LEU A 278 2.77 2.86 -5.37
C LEU A 278 2.70 2.03 -4.08
N SER A 279 1.61 2.12 -3.30
CA SER A 279 1.47 1.34 -2.07
C SER A 279 1.52 -0.18 -2.34
N THR A 280 0.95 -0.62 -3.46
CA THR A 280 0.97 -2.03 -3.87
C THR A 280 2.36 -2.45 -4.31
N TRP A 281 3.04 -1.63 -5.11
CA TRP A 281 4.40 -1.93 -5.53
C TRP A 281 5.37 -1.99 -4.35
N ILE A 282 5.21 -1.10 -3.36
CA ILE A 282 5.96 -1.18 -2.09
C ILE A 282 5.76 -2.56 -1.45
N ILE A 283 4.50 -3.01 -1.26
CA ILE A 283 4.24 -4.31 -0.62
C ILE A 283 4.84 -5.46 -1.44
N LEU A 284 4.64 -5.49 -2.76
CA LEU A 284 5.17 -6.54 -3.64
C LEU A 284 6.70 -6.57 -3.64
N TYR A 285 7.34 -5.40 -3.63
CA TYR A 285 8.79 -5.30 -3.55
C TYR A 285 9.30 -5.80 -2.18
N LEU A 286 8.68 -5.36 -1.09
CA LEU A 286 9.04 -5.81 0.26
C LEU A 286 8.83 -7.31 0.44
N GLU A 287 7.80 -7.90 -0.19
CA GLU A 287 7.60 -9.35 -0.23
C GLU A 287 8.75 -10.02 -1.00
N LYS A 288 9.11 -9.49 -2.17
CA LYS A 288 10.20 -10.00 -3.02
C LYS A 288 11.54 -10.06 -2.29
N ILE A 289 11.83 -9.06 -1.44
CA ILE A 289 13.07 -9.01 -0.64
C ILE A 289 12.91 -9.57 0.78
N SER A 290 11.81 -10.30 1.06
CA SER A 290 11.55 -10.97 2.34
C SER A 290 11.43 -10.04 3.56
N PHE A 291 11.11 -8.76 3.37
CA PHE A 291 10.80 -7.84 4.46
C PHE A 291 9.32 -7.74 4.78
N TYR A 292 8.43 -8.19 3.88
CA TYR A 292 7.01 -8.35 4.17
C TYR A 292 6.59 -9.82 4.19
N ASN A 293 5.88 -10.24 5.24
CA ASN A 293 5.26 -11.55 5.33
C ASN A 293 3.74 -11.43 5.13
N LYS A 294 3.23 -11.97 4.02
CA LYS A 294 1.81 -11.90 3.63
C LYS A 294 0.86 -12.63 4.57
N GLU A 295 1.26 -13.80 5.08
CA GLU A 295 0.41 -14.60 5.96
C GLU A 295 0.21 -13.89 7.29
N GLU A 296 1.29 -13.29 7.78
CA GLU A 296 1.33 -12.65 9.07
C GLU A 296 1.00 -11.16 9.04
N ILE A 297 0.92 -10.53 7.86
CA ILE A 297 0.67 -9.10 7.67
C ILE A 297 1.67 -8.30 8.52
N PHE A 298 2.96 -8.51 8.26
CA PHE A 298 4.04 -7.93 9.06
C PHE A 298 5.17 -7.43 8.19
N CYS A 299 5.62 -6.19 8.42
CA CYS A 299 6.82 -5.63 7.83
C CYS A 299 7.97 -5.63 8.83
N HIS A 300 9.13 -6.12 8.42
CA HIS A 300 10.34 -6.09 9.23
C HIS A 300 10.96 -4.70 9.18
N GLU A 301 11.43 -4.20 10.32
CA GLU A 301 12.16 -2.93 10.34
C GLU A 301 13.53 -3.09 9.68
N ASN A 302 13.79 -2.29 8.65
CA ASN A 302 15.07 -2.26 7.97
C ASN A 302 15.31 -0.88 7.35
N ILE A 303 16.57 -0.48 7.19
CA ILE A 303 16.92 0.79 6.51
C ILE A 303 16.42 0.81 5.05
N VAL A 304 16.43 -0.34 4.38
CA VAL A 304 15.92 -0.48 2.99
C VAL A 304 14.42 -0.18 2.92
N VAL A 305 13.64 -0.57 3.95
CA VAL A 305 12.20 -0.28 4.01
C VAL A 305 11.95 1.22 4.04
N LYS A 306 12.78 1.99 4.75
CA LYS A 306 12.64 3.45 4.84
C LYS A 306 12.92 4.15 3.51
N GLU A 307 13.78 3.58 2.68
CA GLU A 307 14.17 4.13 1.38
C GLU A 307 13.36 3.55 0.20
N VAL A 308 12.36 2.71 0.46
CA VAL A 308 11.68 1.92 -0.58
C VAL A 308 11.02 2.79 -1.65
N PHE A 309 10.44 3.93 -1.26
CA PHE A 309 9.86 4.87 -2.22
C PHE A 309 10.92 5.40 -3.20
N SER A 310 12.08 5.83 -2.68
CA SER A 310 13.19 6.33 -3.49
C SER A 310 13.71 5.26 -4.45
N ILE A 311 13.86 4.03 -3.97
CA ILE A 311 14.33 2.89 -4.78
C ILE A 311 13.34 2.60 -5.92
N ILE A 312 12.05 2.49 -5.59
CA ILE A 312 10.99 2.23 -6.58
C ILE A 312 10.88 3.37 -7.59
N ASP A 313 10.88 4.63 -7.13
CA ASP A 313 10.70 5.78 -8.01
C ASP A 313 11.87 5.95 -8.98
N ASN A 314 13.10 5.67 -8.53
CA ASN A 314 14.27 5.67 -9.40
C ASN A 314 14.13 4.63 -10.52
N ILE A 315 13.70 3.40 -10.21
CA ILE A 315 13.49 2.37 -11.23
C ILE A 315 12.33 2.68 -12.14
N ARG A 316 11.25 3.27 -11.61
CA ARG A 316 10.16 3.79 -12.44
C ARG A 316 10.70 4.77 -13.48
N VAL A 317 11.53 5.76 -13.09
CA VAL A 317 12.11 6.72 -14.06
C VAL A 317 12.87 6.00 -15.15
N LYS A 318 13.79 5.10 -14.79
CA LYS A 318 14.63 4.37 -15.75
C LYS A 318 13.80 3.51 -16.72
N CYS A 319 12.64 3.02 -16.27
CA CYS A 319 11.70 2.26 -17.09
C CYS A 319 10.73 3.14 -17.91
N GLY A 320 10.83 4.46 -17.84
CA GLY A 320 9.90 5.38 -18.49
C GLY A 320 8.48 5.33 -17.91
N GLY A 321 8.33 4.90 -16.65
CA GLY A 321 7.03 4.85 -15.98
C GLY A 321 6.50 6.24 -15.69
N GLU A 322 5.25 6.49 -16.08
CA GLU A 322 4.58 7.76 -15.88
C GLU A 322 3.63 7.72 -14.67
N ARG A 323 3.45 8.86 -13.99
CA ARG A 323 2.58 9.01 -12.82
C ARG A 323 1.17 9.41 -13.22
N PHE A 324 0.19 8.70 -12.66
CA PHE A 324 -1.22 8.99 -12.78
C PHE A 324 -1.87 9.05 -11.39
N TYR A 325 -2.96 9.80 -11.31
CA TYR A 325 -3.85 9.88 -10.15
C TYR A 325 -5.16 9.18 -10.47
N ILE A 326 -5.66 8.41 -9.52
CA ILE A 326 -7.01 7.86 -9.60
C ILE A 326 -8.00 9.01 -9.39
N ILE A 327 -8.93 9.16 -10.32
CA ILE A 327 -10.05 10.07 -10.22
C ILE A 327 -11.26 9.27 -9.75
N PRO A 328 -11.83 9.55 -8.56
CA PRO A 328 -13.01 8.84 -8.10
C PRO A 328 -14.21 9.14 -9.03
N GLN A 329 -14.93 8.07 -9.38
CA GLN A 329 -16.08 8.14 -10.29
C GLN A 329 -17.33 8.74 -9.64
N ILE A 330 -17.53 8.49 -8.35
CA ILE A 330 -18.64 9.04 -7.59
C ILE A 330 -18.34 10.49 -7.21
N LYS A 331 -19.28 11.39 -7.52
CA LYS A 331 -19.24 12.82 -7.16
C LYS A 331 -20.17 13.11 -5.99
N ALA A 332 -19.79 12.63 -4.82
CA ALA A 332 -20.48 12.95 -3.58
C ALA A 332 -19.78 14.12 -2.86
N LYS A 333 -20.53 14.82 -2.01
CA LYS A 333 -20.04 16.04 -1.33
C LYS A 333 -18.81 15.78 -0.45
N ASP A 334 -18.83 14.70 0.31
CA ASP A 334 -17.73 14.22 1.16
C ASP A 334 -16.50 13.83 0.32
N ILE A 335 -16.71 13.20 -0.83
CA ILE A 335 -15.63 12.87 -1.77
C ILE A 335 -15.00 14.15 -2.33
N ASP A 336 -15.80 15.13 -2.77
CA ASP A 336 -15.30 16.43 -3.24
C ASP A 336 -14.52 17.16 -2.13
N GLU A 337 -15.06 17.23 -0.91
CA GLU A 337 -14.40 17.86 0.24
C GLU A 337 -13.03 17.23 0.51
N ILE A 338 -12.92 15.90 0.50
CA ILE A 338 -11.66 15.17 0.70
C ILE A 338 -10.71 15.39 -0.48
N PHE A 339 -11.18 15.23 -1.71
CA PHE A 339 -10.33 15.30 -2.90
C PHE A 339 -9.77 16.72 -3.12
N LYS A 340 -10.60 17.73 -2.84
CA LYS A 340 -10.23 19.14 -2.88
C LYS A 340 -9.12 19.47 -1.90
N LYS A 341 -9.05 18.84 -0.72
CA LYS A 341 -7.95 19.05 0.24
C LYS A 341 -6.57 18.85 -0.42
N GLN A 342 -6.42 17.89 -1.31
CA GLN A 342 -5.16 17.68 -2.01
C GLN A 342 -5.03 18.53 -3.27
N PHE A 343 -6.06 18.51 -4.12
CA PHE A 343 -5.93 18.89 -5.53
C PHE A 343 -6.54 20.26 -5.85
N TYR A 344 -7.01 21.04 -4.87
CA TYR A 344 -7.64 22.33 -5.14
C TYR A 344 -6.78 23.25 -6.03
N LYS A 345 -7.39 23.75 -7.12
CA LYS A 345 -6.76 24.58 -8.17
C LYS A 345 -5.64 23.86 -8.94
N THR A 346 -5.72 22.54 -9.09
CA THR A 346 -4.85 21.77 -9.98
C THR A 346 -5.66 21.19 -11.13
N HIS A 347 -4.98 20.87 -12.24
CA HIS A 347 -5.63 20.20 -13.37
C HIS A 347 -6.24 18.85 -13.00
N VAL A 348 -5.70 18.17 -11.97
CA VAL A 348 -6.25 16.92 -11.43
C VAL A 348 -7.66 17.14 -10.87
N TYR A 349 -7.87 18.25 -10.16
CA TYR A 349 -9.18 18.62 -9.65
C TYR A 349 -10.13 19.05 -10.76
N ASP A 350 -9.63 19.77 -11.77
CA ASP A 350 -10.43 20.11 -12.96
C ASP A 350 -10.90 18.84 -13.67
N CYS A 351 -10.04 17.83 -13.82
CA CYS A 351 -10.41 16.53 -14.37
C CYS A 351 -11.47 15.82 -13.53
N PHE A 352 -11.36 15.90 -12.20
CA PHE A 352 -12.38 15.39 -11.29
C PHE A 352 -13.73 16.11 -11.47
N LEU A 353 -13.76 17.43 -11.68
CA LEU A 353 -15.00 18.18 -11.90
C LEU A 353 -15.62 17.91 -13.28
N GLU A 354 -14.79 17.83 -14.32
CA GLU A 354 -15.23 17.71 -15.71
C GLU A 354 -15.49 16.26 -16.16
N ASN A 355 -15.21 15.27 -15.31
CA ASN A 355 -15.16 13.84 -15.67
C ASN A 355 -14.25 13.56 -16.88
N LYS A 356 -13.20 14.36 -17.06
CA LYS A 356 -12.21 14.12 -18.11
C LYS A 356 -11.23 13.04 -17.67
N ASN A 357 -11.31 11.90 -18.32
CA ASN A 357 -10.42 10.77 -18.07
C ASN A 357 -9.41 10.68 -19.20
N TYR A 358 -8.11 10.78 -18.87
CA TYR A 358 -7.04 10.65 -19.86
C TYR A 358 -6.70 9.20 -20.18
N ASN A 359 -7.11 8.27 -19.31
CA ASN A 359 -6.97 6.85 -19.54
C ASN A 359 -8.07 6.10 -18.81
N GLU A 360 -8.98 5.46 -19.56
CA GLU A 360 -9.91 4.47 -19.02
C GLU A 360 -9.38 3.09 -19.37
N LYS A 361 -8.77 2.42 -18.39
CA LYS A 361 -8.44 0.99 -18.48
C LYS A 361 -9.22 0.27 -17.39
N GLU A 362 -9.92 -0.79 -17.80
CA GLU A 362 -10.68 -1.66 -16.88
C GLU A 362 -11.73 -0.91 -16.04
N GLY A 363 -12.19 0.25 -16.53
CA GLY A 363 -13.15 1.10 -15.84
C GLY A 363 -12.58 1.85 -14.65
N ILE A 364 -11.26 2.09 -14.57
CA ILE A 364 -10.62 3.03 -13.65
C ILE A 364 -10.34 4.33 -14.39
N CYS A 365 -10.69 5.46 -13.76
CA CYS A 365 -10.48 6.79 -14.31
C CYS A 365 -9.14 7.34 -13.83
N LEU A 366 -8.22 7.63 -14.76
CA LEU A 366 -6.90 8.13 -14.44
C LEU A 366 -6.68 9.54 -15.01
N CYS A 367 -6.09 10.41 -14.19
CA CYS A 367 -5.60 11.72 -14.61
C CYS A 367 -4.07 11.71 -14.59
N TRP A 368 -3.47 12.16 -15.67
CA TRP A 368 -2.02 12.19 -15.78
C TRP A 368 -1.41 13.30 -14.91
N HIS A 369 -0.25 13.04 -14.31
CA HIS A 369 0.38 14.02 -13.41
C HIS A 369 0.84 15.29 -14.14
N ASN A 370 1.32 15.18 -15.38
CA ASN A 370 1.82 16.31 -16.15
C ASN A 370 0.73 16.81 -17.13
N ASN A 371 0.52 18.13 -17.16
CA ASN A 371 -0.47 18.76 -18.06
C ASN A 371 0.03 18.92 -19.52
N THR A 372 1.15 18.29 -19.91
CA THR A 372 1.97 18.77 -21.05
C THR A 372 2.15 17.80 -22.23
N LYS A 373 1.40 16.72 -22.34
CA LYS A 373 1.35 15.93 -23.58
C LYS A 373 -0.07 15.51 -23.90
N ASN A 374 -0.59 16.10 -24.97
CA ASN A 374 -1.64 15.48 -25.77
C ASN A 374 -1.00 14.27 -26.45
N TYR A 375 -1.18 13.08 -25.88
CA TYR A 375 -1.10 11.87 -26.68
C TYR A 375 -2.50 11.62 -27.21
N ASP A 376 -2.70 11.88 -28.49
CA ASP A 376 -3.79 11.24 -29.23
C ASP A 376 -3.52 9.73 -29.18
N PHE A 377 -4.35 8.99 -28.45
CA PHE A 377 -4.29 7.53 -28.32
C PHE A 377 -4.98 6.84 -29.50
#